data_AF-A0A815BWX5-F1
#
_entry.id   AF-A0A815BWX5-F1
#
_cell.length_a   1.000
_cell.length_b   1.000
_cell.length_c   1.000
_cell.angle_alpha   90.00
_cell.angle_beta   90.00
_cell.angle_gamma   90.00
#
_symmetry.space_group_name_H-M   'P 1'
#
loop_
_entity.id
_entity.type
_entity.pdbx_description
1 polymer ?
#
loop_
_entity_poly.entity_id
_entity_poly.type
_entity_poly.pdbx_seq_one_letter_code
_entity_poly.pdbx_strand_id
1 'polypeptide(L)' 'MTSEAGVHFFFNGLTGTKERFLPLKVNCINWYCCGDFHTNIDLNVVRSYIHLDIIRRVLQDYFNYDV' A
#
# COMPACT_ATOMS: atom_id res chain seq x y z
N MET A 1 -17.49 -2.91 -18.90
CA MET A 1 -17.00 -3.78 -17.82
C MET A 1 -16.37 -2.88 -16.76
N THR A 2 -17.19 -2.24 -15.94
CA THR A 2 -16.75 -1.42 -14.82
C THR A 2 -16.53 -2.37 -13.66
N SER A 3 -15.28 -2.69 -13.34
CA SER A 3 -14.96 -3.40 -12.11
C SER A 3 -15.52 -2.58 -10.95
N GLU A 4 -16.29 -3.24 -10.09
CA GLU A 4 -16.71 -2.69 -8.82
C GLU A 4 -15.44 -2.47 -7.99
N ALA A 5 -14.87 -1.27 -8.07
CA ALA A 5 -13.79 -0.86 -7.16
C ALA A 5 -14.37 -0.85 -5.76
N GLY A 6 -14.17 -1.97 -5.04
CA GLY A 6 -14.66 -2.16 -3.68
C GLY A 6 -14.23 -1.01 -2.80
N VAL A 7 -15.07 -0.62 -1.84
CA VAL A 7 -14.71 0.42 -0.89
C VAL A 7 -13.61 -0.12 0.03
N HIS A 8 -12.38 0.36 -0.16
CA HIS A 8 -11.25 -0.04 0.68
C HIS A 8 -11.09 0.89 1.87
N PHE A 9 -10.75 0.33 3.02
CA PHE A 9 -10.45 1.08 4.24
C PHE A 9 -9.04 0.75 4.71
N PHE A 10 -8.26 1.79 5.00
CA PHE A 10 -6.90 1.68 5.50
C PHE A 10 -6.78 2.34 6.86
N PHE A 11 -5.91 1.83 7.71
CA PHE A 11 -5.58 2.49 8.97
C PHE A 11 -4.66 3.68 8.68
N ASN A 12 -5.13 4.88 8.99
CA ASN A 12 -4.36 6.10 8.81
C ASN A 12 -3.57 6.40 10.09
N GLY A 13 -2.24 6.38 10.00
CA GLY A 13 -1.36 6.71 11.12
C GLY A 13 -1.50 8.16 11.62
N LEU A 14 -1.99 9.08 10.79
CA LEU A 14 -2.20 10.48 11.17
C LEU A 14 -3.42 10.66 12.09
N THR A 15 -4.47 9.88 11.88
CA THR A 15 -5.73 10.00 12.63
C THR A 15 -5.95 8.86 13.62
N GLY A 16 -5.19 7.77 13.51
CA GLY A 16 -5.33 6.58 14.34
C GLY A 16 -6.65 5.83 14.10
N THR A 17 -7.29 6.04 12.95
CA THR A 17 -8.58 5.40 12.61
C THR A 17 -8.53 4.72 11.24
N LYS A 18 -9.48 3.82 11.01
CA LYS A 18 -9.68 3.23 9.69
C LYS A 18 -10.50 4.18 8.84
N GLU A 19 -9.91 4.68 7.77
CA GLU A 19 -10.52 5.64 6.87
C GLU A 19 -10.71 5.04 5.48
N ARG A 20 -11.72 5.53 4.77
CA ARG A 20 -11.96 5.14 3.39
C ARG A 20 -10.82 5.64 2.52
N PHE A 21 -10.22 4.74 1.75
CA PHE A 21 -9.19 5.09 0.79
C PHE A 21 -9.79 5.62 -0.50
N LEU A 22 -9.36 6.81 -0.88
CA LEU A 22 -9.78 7.52 -2.08
C LEU A 22 -8.49 7.96 -2.82
N PRO A 23 -8.17 7.37 -3.99
CA PRO A 23 -6.97 7.74 -4.72
C PRO A 23 -7.11 9.14 -5.33
N LEU A 24 -5.99 9.87 -5.43
CA LEU A 24 -5.95 11.23 -6.00
C LEU A 24 -6.29 11.24 -7.50
N LYS A 25 -5.95 10.16 -8.21
CA LYS A 25 -6.28 9.93 -9.62
C LYS A 25 -6.99 8.59 -9.75
N VAL A 26 -7.98 8.52 -10.63
CA VAL A 26 -8.74 7.28 -10.87
C VAL A 26 -7.79 6.15 -11.25
N ASN A 27 -7.90 5.03 -10.53
CA ASN A 27 -7.09 3.82 -10.69
C ASN A 27 -5.58 3.96 -10.49
N CYS A 28 -5.04 5.13 -10.12
CA CYS A 28 -3.62 5.33 -9.88
C CYS A 28 -3.35 5.64 -8.40
N ILE A 29 -2.42 4.93 -7.78
CA ILE A 29 -2.03 5.10 -6.37
C ILE A 29 -0.57 5.52 -6.32
N ASN A 30 -0.30 6.74 -5.85
CA ASN A 30 1.08 7.14 -5.57
C ASN A 30 1.51 6.58 -4.22
N TRP A 31 2.57 5.78 -4.21
CA TRP A 31 3.06 5.10 -3.01
C TRP A 31 4.51 5.49 -2.69
N TYR A 32 4.81 5.71 -1.41
CA TYR A 32 6.17 5.91 -0.92
C TYR A 32 6.44 5.06 0.32
N CYS A 33 7.64 4.47 0.39
CA CYS A 33 8.18 3.85 1.59
C CYS A 33 9.64 4.26 1.76
N CYS A 34 10.03 4.48 3.01
CA CYS A 34 11.41 4.81 3.35
C CYS A 34 12.35 3.64 3.01
N GLY A 35 13.48 3.96 2.38
CA GLY A 35 14.59 3.04 2.18
C GLY A 35 15.44 2.88 3.44
N ASP A 36 16.18 1.77 3.53
CA ASP A 36 17.27 1.57 4.48
C ASP A 36 18.60 1.72 3.72
N PHE A 37 19.55 2.46 4.31
CA PHE A 37 20.88 2.71 3.74
C PHE A 37 21.95 1.77 4.33
N HIS A 38 21.62 1.03 5.40
CA HIS A 38 22.58 0.20 6.10
C HIS A 38 22.95 -1.05 5.28
N THR A 39 24.24 -1.43 5.30
CA THR A 39 24.77 -2.59 4.58
C THR A 39 24.31 -3.93 5.15
N ASN A 40 23.95 -3.94 6.43
CA ASN A 40 23.39 -5.10 7.11
C ASN A 40 21.94 -4.77 7.46
N ILE A 41 21.01 -5.45 6.81
CA ILE A 41 19.57 -5.25 7.01
C ILE A 41 19.08 -6.24 8.06
N ASP A 42 18.52 -5.72 9.14
CA ASP A 42 17.92 -6.54 10.19
C ASP A 42 16.59 -7.15 9.74
N LEU A 43 16.21 -8.28 10.34
CA LEU A 43 14.97 -8.99 10.02
C LEU A 43 13.71 -8.13 10.19
N ASN A 44 13.72 -7.15 11.09
CA ASN A 44 12.59 -6.23 11.29
C ASN A 44 12.39 -5.31 10.08
N VAL A 45 13.49 -4.88 9.46
CA VAL A 45 13.46 -4.07 8.24
C VAL A 45 12.97 -4.93 7.08
N VAL A 46 13.52 -6.15 6.92
CA VAL A 46 13.06 -7.11 5.91
C VAL A 46 11.57 -7.42 6.04
N ARG A 47 11.08 -7.65 7.27
CA ARG A 47 9.66 -7.91 7.55
C ARG A 47 8.78 -6.77 7.06
N SER A 48 9.21 -5.53 7.26
CA SER A 48 8.47 -4.35 6.83
C SER A 48 8.38 -4.30 5.30
N TYR A 49 9.48 -4.50 4.58
CA TYR A 49 9.46 -4.54 3.12
C TYR A 49 8.60 -5.68 2.55
N ILE A 50 8.65 -6.87 3.14
CA ILE A 50 7.80 -7.99 2.71
C ILE A 50 6.32 -7.64 2.92
N HIS A 51 5.98 -7.05 4.07
CA HIS A 51 4.60 -6.64 4.36
C HIS A 51 4.11 -5.61 3.34
N LEU A 52 4.95 -4.64 2.99
CA LEU A 52 4.63 -3.61 2.00
C LEU A 52 4.52 -4.17 0.58
N ASP A 53 5.36 -5.14 0.20
CA ASP A 53 5.26 -5.82 -1.09
C ASP A 53 3.96 -6.63 -1.21
N ILE A 54 3.55 -7.32 -0.15
CA ILE A 54 2.26 -8.03 -0.14
C ILE A 54 1.11 -7.05 -0.36
N ILE A 55 1.09 -5.91 0.32
CA ILE A 55 0.03 -4.91 0.13
C ILE A 55 0.05 -4.38 -1.31
N ARG A 56 1.23 -4.06 -1.86
CA ARG A 56 1.37 -3.61 -3.25
C ARG A 56 0.80 -4.63 -4.23
N ARG A 57 1.12 -5.92 -4.07
CA ARG A 57 0.63 -7.00 -4.94
C ARG A 57 -0.87 -7.21 -4.82
N VAL A 58 -1.44 -7.11 -3.61
CA VAL A 58 -2.90 -7.14 -3.44
C VAL A 58 -3.55 -5.96 -4.17
N LEU A 59 -3.00 -4.76 -4.07
CA LEU A 59 -3.53 -3.58 -4.77
C LEU A 59 -3.41 -3.70 -6.30
N GLN A 60 -2.26 -4.14 -6.81
CA GLN A 60 -2.00 -4.24 -8.25
C GLN A 60 -2.63 -5.47 -8.88
N ASP A 61 -2.37 -6.67 -8.35
CA ASP A 61 -2.74 -7.93 -9.00
C ASP A 61 -4.21 -8.31 -8.73
N TYR A 62 -4.72 -8.00 -7.53
CA TYR A 62 -6.08 -8.39 -7.15
C TYR A 62 -7.12 -7.28 -7.37
N PHE A 63 -6.77 -6.03 -7.08
CA PHE A 63 -7.67 -4.88 -7.27
C PHE A 63 -7.40 -4.08 -8.56
N ASN A 64 -6.39 -4.45 -9.34
CA ASN A 64 -6.04 -3.83 -10.63
C ASN A 64 -5.73 -2.32 -10.56
N TYR A 65 -5.23 -1.85 -9.41
CA TYR A 65 -4.70 -0.49 -9.30
C TYR A 65 -3.34 -0.36 -10.00
N ASP A 66 -3.11 0.80 -10.60
CA ASP A 66 -1.80 1.26 -11.07
C ASP A 66 -1.06 1.91 -9.88
N VAL A 67 -0.27 1.11 -9.16
CA VAL A 67 0.48 1.51 -7.95
C VAL A 67 1.93 1.81 -8.26
#